data_AF-A0A7S0ELB8-F1
#
_entry.id   AF-A0A7S0ELB8-F1
#
_cell.length_a   1.000
_cell.length_b   1.000
_cell.length_c   1.000
_cell.angle_alpha   90.00
_cell.angle_beta   90.00
_cell.angle_gamma   90.00
#
_symmetry.space_group_name_H-M   'P 1'
#
loop_
_entity.id
_entity.type
_entity.pdbx_description
1 polymer ?
#
loop_
_entity_poly.entity_id
_entity_poly.type
_entity_poly.pdbx_seq_one_letter_code
_entity_poly.pdbx_strand_id
1 'polypeptide(L)'
;FGWIDECSGFGQSLRWPAFRSPVARATAARMLDIVVEGDKPAAAPVKEEVPEYMKSKRRLYPRKCDVMDQIEYFVQEKIDDGLLLNVEKAWQPSDFLPDSQKPTEEWFDEVREIREAHAEVPDEILLVLIGDMVTEEALPTYLTLLNTLEGTDDPTGAVDTAWGRWSRQWTAEENRHGDLLNRYLYLGGRCDMKSIE
;
A
#
# COMPACT_ATOMS: atom_id res chain seq x y z
N PHE A 1 -43.01 2.01 -19.86
CA PHE A 1 -41.65 1.63 -19.43
C PHE A 1 -40.84 1.39 -20.70
N GLY A 2 -40.14 2.33 -21.32
CA GLY A 2 -39.60 3.60 -20.85
C GLY A 2 -38.09 3.61 -21.08
N TRP A 3 -37.67 4.17 -22.22
CA TRP A 3 -36.33 4.71 -22.54
C TRP A 3 -35.21 3.74 -22.96
N ILE A 4 -35.26 3.31 -24.23
CA ILE A 4 -34.10 3.24 -25.13
C ILE A 4 -34.55 3.92 -26.41
N ASP A 5 -34.15 5.18 -26.60
CA ASP A 5 -34.05 5.90 -27.88
C ASP A 5 -33.68 7.35 -27.54
N GLU A 6 -32.44 7.75 -27.86
CA GLU A 6 -31.95 9.12 -28.12
C GLU A 6 -30.45 9.21 -27.78
N CYS A 7 -29.59 8.78 -28.71
CA CYS A 7 -28.18 9.18 -28.74
C CYS A 7 -27.78 9.41 -30.20
N SER A 8 -28.30 10.48 -30.78
CA SER A 8 -27.80 11.02 -32.04
C SER A 8 -27.92 12.54 -32.02
N GLY A 9 -26.80 13.21 -31.72
CA GLY A 9 -26.64 14.64 -31.97
C GLY A 9 -25.99 15.43 -30.84
N PHE A 10 -24.66 15.35 -30.70
CA PHE A 10 -23.90 16.40 -30.02
C PHE A 10 -22.54 16.61 -30.70
N GLY A 11 -22.59 17.07 -31.95
CA GLY A 11 -21.51 17.82 -32.56
C GLY A 11 -21.82 19.30 -32.40
N GLN A 12 -21.23 19.95 -31.38
CA GLN A 12 -21.07 21.40 -31.34
C GLN A 12 -20.04 21.79 -30.26
N SER A 13 -19.06 22.57 -30.68
CA SER A 13 -17.89 23.00 -29.93
C SER A 13 -18.26 23.96 -28.79
N LEU A 14 -17.92 23.58 -27.56
CA LEU A 14 -17.97 24.47 -26.41
C LEU A 14 -16.72 25.37 -26.39
N ARG A 15 -16.89 26.63 -26.80
CA ARG A 15 -15.92 27.71 -26.60
C ARG A 15 -15.91 28.14 -25.13
N TRP A 16 -14.73 28.10 -24.50
CA TRP A 16 -14.48 28.68 -23.19
C TRP A 16 -14.50 30.22 -23.25
N PRO A 17 -15.15 30.94 -22.31
CA PRO A 17 -15.10 32.40 -22.29
C PRO A 17 -13.77 32.91 -21.70
N ALA A 18 -13.17 33.88 -22.37
CA ALA A 18 -11.97 34.59 -21.94
C ALA A 18 -12.28 35.54 -20.76
N PHE A 19 -11.59 35.38 -19.63
CA PHE A 19 -11.63 36.34 -18.53
C PHE A 19 -10.78 37.57 -18.85
N ARG A 20 -11.40 38.74 -18.88
CA ARG A 20 -10.74 40.05 -18.95
C ARG A 20 -10.40 40.54 -17.53
N SER A 21 -9.16 40.96 -17.33
CA SER A 21 -8.69 41.62 -16.11
C SER A 21 -9.04 43.13 -16.11
N PRO A 22 -9.53 43.70 -15.00
CA PRO A 22 -9.52 45.14 -14.80
C PRO A 22 -8.33 45.55 -13.91
N VAL A 23 -7.48 46.42 -14.46
CA VAL A 23 -6.43 47.15 -13.76
C VAL A 23 -7.07 48.14 -12.78
N ALA A 24 -6.74 48.05 -11.49
CA ALA A 24 -7.05 49.07 -10.50
C ALA A 24 -5.75 49.58 -9.84
N ARG A 25 -5.69 50.91 -9.68
CA ARG A 25 -4.54 51.75 -9.30
C ARG A 25 -3.90 51.38 -7.96
N ALA A 26 -2.57 51.48 -7.94
CA ALA A 26 -1.70 51.38 -6.78
C ALA A 26 -1.98 52.49 -5.74
N THR A 27 -2.09 52.09 -4.47
CA THR A 27 -1.97 52.94 -3.29
C THR A 27 -0.72 52.55 -2.51
N ALA A 28 -0.02 53.57 -2.01
CA ALA A 28 1.35 53.53 -1.50
C ALA A 28 1.57 52.49 -0.38
N ALA A 29 2.65 51.72 -0.52
CA ALA A 29 3.14 50.82 0.52
C ALA A 29 3.67 51.63 1.70
N ARG A 30 3.06 51.47 2.88
CA ARG A 30 3.68 51.81 4.15
C ARG A 30 4.69 50.70 4.46
N MET A 31 5.98 51.01 4.47
CA MET A 31 6.99 50.14 5.08
C MET A 31 6.64 49.99 6.56
N LEU A 32 6.17 48.80 6.94
CA LEU A 32 6.20 48.33 8.32
C LEU A 32 7.60 47.76 8.51
N ASP A 33 8.39 48.38 9.39
CA ASP A 33 9.67 47.82 9.82
C ASP A 33 9.41 46.46 10.50
N ILE A 34 9.68 45.38 9.77
CA ILE A 34 9.68 44.03 10.33
C ILE A 34 10.98 43.91 11.13
N VAL A 35 10.87 44.08 12.45
CA VAL A 35 11.92 43.65 13.37
C VAL A 35 11.92 42.12 13.36
N VAL A 36 12.93 41.53 12.74
CA VAL A 36 13.19 40.09 12.86
C VAL A 36 13.76 39.87 14.25
N GLU A 37 12.91 39.48 15.20
CA GLU A 37 13.37 38.90 16.47
C GLU A 37 14.16 37.63 16.14
N GLY A 38 15.38 37.52 16.65
CA GLY A 38 16.26 36.38 16.42
C GLY A 38 15.60 35.06 16.87
N ASP A 39 15.88 33.99 16.11
CA ASP A 39 15.31 32.65 16.33
C ASP A 39 15.41 32.23 17.80
N LYS A 40 14.25 32.13 18.45
CA LYS A 40 14.13 31.34 19.68
C LYS A 40 14.36 29.88 19.31
N PRO A 41 15.16 29.12 20.08
CA PRO A 41 15.27 27.70 19.86
C PRO A 41 13.87 27.08 19.92
N ALA A 42 13.54 26.29 18.90
CA ALA A 42 12.26 25.58 18.84
C ALA A 42 12.07 24.82 20.16
N ALA A 43 10.96 25.09 20.84
CA ALA A 43 10.58 24.30 22.00
C ALA A 43 10.51 22.83 21.57
N ALA A 44 11.07 21.94 22.39
CA ALA A 44 10.98 20.51 22.14
C ALA A 44 9.53 20.12 21.83
N PRO A 45 9.27 19.26 20.82
CA PRO A 45 7.92 18.88 20.48
C PRO A 45 7.21 18.37 21.74
N VAL A 46 6.06 18.96 22.04
CA VAL A 46 5.20 18.48 23.12
C VAL A 46 4.89 17.02 22.80
N LYS A 47 5.33 16.09 23.66
CA LYS A 47 4.97 14.68 23.54
C LYS A 47 3.46 14.60 23.72
N GLU A 48 2.73 14.55 22.61
CA GLU A 48 1.29 14.35 22.61
C GLU A 48 1.02 12.99 23.28
N GLU A 49 0.28 12.99 24.40
CA GLU A 49 0.02 11.75 25.13
C GLU A 49 -0.84 10.84 24.27
N VAL A 50 -0.29 9.65 23.99
CA VAL A 50 -0.98 8.62 23.21
C VAL A 50 -2.29 8.23 23.91
N PRO A 51 -3.45 8.29 23.21
CA PRO A 51 -4.74 7.90 23.77
C PRO A 51 -4.71 6.49 24.38
N GLU A 52 -5.51 6.22 25.42
CA GLU A 52 -5.44 4.96 26.17
C GLU A 52 -5.62 3.69 25.31
N TYR A 53 -6.43 3.77 24.25
CA TYR A 53 -6.65 2.65 23.32
C TYR A 53 -5.46 2.36 22.40
N MET A 54 -4.52 3.31 22.27
CA MET A 54 -3.25 3.18 21.54
C MET A 54 -2.06 2.86 22.48
N LYS A 55 -2.30 2.66 23.78
CA LYS A 55 -1.27 2.19 24.72
C LYS A 55 -1.14 0.66 24.60
N SER A 56 0.08 0.13 24.71
CA SER A 56 0.37 -1.30 24.48
C SER A 56 -0.53 -2.22 25.29
N LYS A 57 -0.95 -3.33 24.69
CA LYS A 57 -1.94 -4.24 25.29
C LYS A 57 -1.33 -5.34 26.17
N ARG A 58 -0.19 -5.11 26.83
CA ARG A 58 0.50 -6.06 27.74
C ARG A 58 -0.35 -6.46 28.96
N ARG A 59 -1.37 -7.30 28.77
CA ARG A 59 -2.40 -7.62 29.79
C ARG A 59 -2.40 -9.09 30.18
N LEU A 60 -2.20 -10.00 29.23
CA LEU A 60 -2.25 -11.45 29.39
C LEU A 60 -0.95 -11.99 29.97
N TYR A 61 0.21 -11.52 29.49
CA TYR A 61 1.53 -12.03 29.90
C TYR A 61 2.56 -10.91 30.16
N PRO A 62 2.29 -9.98 31.09
CA PRO A 62 3.15 -8.81 31.31
C PRO A 62 4.59 -9.19 31.65
N ARG A 63 4.82 -10.24 32.44
CA ARG A 63 6.18 -10.71 32.80
C ARG A 63 6.95 -11.39 31.66
N LYS A 64 6.27 -11.80 30.58
CA LYS A 64 6.91 -12.43 29.42
C LYS A 64 7.29 -11.41 28.33
N CYS A 65 6.66 -10.23 28.36
CA CYS A 65 6.98 -9.13 27.44
C CYS A 65 8.42 -8.63 27.65
N ASP A 66 8.94 -8.68 28.88
CA ASP A 66 10.33 -8.31 29.21
C ASP A 66 11.36 -9.07 28.36
N VAL A 67 11.05 -10.31 27.95
CA VAL A 67 11.92 -11.09 27.06
C VAL A 67 11.93 -10.48 25.66
N MET A 68 10.76 -10.08 25.14
CA MET A 68 10.65 -9.45 23.81
C MET A 68 11.37 -8.10 23.77
N ASP A 69 11.31 -7.34 24.87
CA ASP A 69 12.07 -6.09 25.03
C ASP A 69 13.58 -6.37 25.05
N GLN A 70 14.02 -7.41 25.77
CA GLN A 70 15.44 -7.78 25.88
C GLN A 70 16.04 -8.28 24.56
N ILE A 71 15.25 -8.88 23.66
CA ILE A 71 15.74 -9.35 22.35
C ILE A 71 15.54 -8.34 21.22
N GLU A 72 14.88 -7.21 21.46
CA GLU A 72 14.59 -6.23 20.42
C GLU A 72 15.86 -5.72 19.72
N TYR A 73 16.96 -5.54 20.46
CA TYR A 73 18.24 -5.14 19.87
C TYR A 73 18.73 -6.14 18.80
N PHE A 74 18.50 -7.43 19.00
CA PHE A 74 18.90 -8.47 18.05
C PHE A 74 18.02 -8.44 16.81
N VAL A 75 16.71 -8.18 16.97
CA VAL A 75 15.81 -7.98 15.83
C VAL A 75 16.25 -6.77 15.02
N GLN A 76 16.59 -5.67 15.70
CA GLN A 76 17.13 -4.48 15.04
C GLN A 76 18.40 -4.80 14.26
N GLU A 77 19.36 -5.50 14.88
CA GLU A 77 20.58 -5.95 14.20
C GLU A 77 20.25 -6.77 12.95
N LYS A 78 19.28 -7.70 13.01
CA LYS A 78 18.92 -8.50 11.83
C LYS A 78 18.25 -7.68 10.74
N ILE A 79 17.39 -6.72 11.09
CA ILE A 79 16.84 -5.77 10.12
C ILE A 79 17.98 -5.00 9.44
N ASP A 80 18.93 -4.48 10.23
CA ASP A 80 20.06 -3.70 9.73
C ASP A 80 21.03 -4.54 8.86
N ASP A 81 21.18 -5.83 9.18
CA ASP A 81 21.95 -6.82 8.40
C ASP A 81 21.27 -7.20 7.07
N GLY A 82 20.05 -6.70 6.81
CA GLY A 82 19.33 -6.94 5.57
C GLY A 82 18.43 -8.17 5.58
N LEU A 83 17.87 -8.53 6.75
CA LEU A 83 16.83 -9.57 6.84
C LEU A 83 15.60 -9.24 5.98
N LEU A 84 15.28 -7.96 5.82
CA LEU A 84 14.20 -7.47 4.97
C LEU A 84 14.75 -6.99 3.62
N LEU A 85 13.98 -7.21 2.56
CA LEU A 85 14.33 -6.77 1.22
C LEU A 85 14.33 -5.25 1.15
N ASN A 86 15.40 -4.71 0.58
CA ASN A 86 15.42 -3.30 0.20
C ASN A 86 14.38 -3.08 -0.91
N VAL A 87 13.45 -2.14 -0.70
CA VAL A 87 12.35 -1.82 -1.63
C VAL A 87 12.84 -1.59 -3.06
N GLU A 88 13.98 -0.91 -3.24
CA GLU A 88 14.56 -0.60 -4.56
C GLU A 88 15.11 -1.84 -5.29
N LYS A 89 15.35 -2.94 -4.55
CA LYS A 89 15.83 -4.21 -5.08
C LYS A 89 14.79 -5.31 -5.01
N ALA A 90 13.65 -5.05 -4.35
CA ALA A 90 12.58 -5.98 -4.19
C ALA A 90 11.87 -6.14 -5.55
N TRP A 91 11.68 -7.39 -5.96
CA TRP A 91 10.85 -7.69 -7.13
C TRP A 91 9.44 -7.14 -6.90
N GLN A 92 8.78 -6.74 -7.98
CA GLN A 92 7.40 -6.28 -7.98
C GLN A 92 6.54 -7.24 -8.82
N PRO A 93 5.23 -7.36 -8.54
CA PRO A 93 4.33 -8.17 -9.37
C PRO A 93 4.40 -7.84 -10.86
N SER A 94 4.61 -6.56 -11.20
CA SER A 94 4.79 -6.09 -12.58
C SER A 94 5.99 -6.70 -13.30
N ASP A 95 7.01 -7.17 -12.59
CA ASP A 95 8.19 -7.80 -13.19
C ASP A 95 7.85 -9.16 -13.82
N PHE A 96 6.71 -9.75 -13.47
CA PHE A 96 6.26 -11.08 -13.90
C PHE A 96 4.90 -11.07 -14.63
N LEU A 97 4.31 -9.90 -14.83
CA LEU A 97 3.01 -9.73 -15.45
C LEU A 97 3.12 -8.96 -16.78
N PRO A 98 2.13 -9.08 -17.68
CA PRO A 98 2.14 -8.33 -18.94
C PRO A 98 2.20 -6.83 -18.69
N ASP A 99 3.10 -6.15 -19.40
CA ASP A 99 3.37 -4.73 -19.18
C ASP A 99 2.32 -3.87 -19.89
N SER A 100 1.35 -3.39 -19.12
CA SER A 100 0.26 -2.54 -19.61
C SER A 100 0.69 -1.17 -20.16
N GLN A 101 1.96 -0.78 -20.00
CA GLN A 101 2.50 0.45 -20.56
C GLN A 101 2.97 0.28 -22.01
N LYS A 102 3.12 -0.96 -22.49
CA LYS A 102 3.46 -1.26 -23.88
C LYS A 102 2.31 -0.93 -24.84
N PRO A 103 2.57 -0.81 -26.15
CA PRO A 103 1.52 -0.70 -27.15
C PRO A 103 0.47 -1.80 -26.98
N THR A 104 -0.80 -1.46 -27.17
CA THR A 104 -1.94 -2.34 -26.90
C THR A 104 -1.80 -3.74 -27.52
N GLU A 105 -1.31 -3.84 -28.74
CA GLU A 105 -1.12 -5.13 -29.43
C GLU A 105 -0.04 -5.99 -28.76
N GLU A 106 1.09 -5.39 -28.34
CA GLU A 106 2.17 -6.11 -27.65
C GLU A 106 1.71 -6.60 -26.27
N TRP A 107 0.92 -5.79 -25.55
CA TRP A 107 0.32 -6.23 -24.29
C TRP A 107 -0.67 -7.39 -24.50
N PHE A 108 -1.48 -7.35 -25.56
CA PHE A 108 -2.38 -8.47 -25.90
C PHE A 108 -1.63 -9.73 -26.31
N ASP A 109 -0.47 -9.61 -26.96
CA ASP A 109 0.41 -10.75 -27.25
C ASP A 109 0.89 -11.42 -25.95
N GLU A 110 1.39 -10.65 -24.97
CA GLU A 110 1.84 -11.16 -23.67
C GLU A 110 0.70 -11.82 -22.86
N VAL A 111 -0.50 -11.23 -22.88
CA VAL A 111 -1.68 -11.84 -22.24
C VAL A 111 -2.04 -13.17 -22.91
N ARG A 112 -1.92 -13.26 -24.25
CA ARG A 112 -2.18 -14.50 -24.99
C ARG A 112 -1.19 -15.58 -24.61
N GLU A 113 0.09 -15.24 -24.51
CA GLU A 113 1.15 -16.17 -24.08
C GLU A 113 0.86 -16.76 -22.69
N ILE A 114 0.43 -15.93 -21.73
CA ILE A 114 0.02 -16.41 -20.40
C ILE A 114 -1.15 -17.39 -20.49
N ARG A 115 -2.16 -17.10 -21.32
CA ARG A 115 -3.33 -17.97 -21.48
C ARG A 115 -2.99 -19.29 -22.16
N GLU A 116 -2.10 -19.27 -23.14
CA GLU A 116 -1.58 -20.48 -23.80
C GLU A 116 -0.80 -21.34 -22.81
N ALA A 117 0.08 -20.74 -21.99
CA ALA A 117 0.76 -21.45 -20.92
C ALA A 117 -0.23 -22.02 -19.89
N HIS A 118 -1.24 -21.24 -19.47
CA HIS A 118 -2.28 -21.69 -18.56
C HIS A 118 -3.11 -22.85 -19.11
N ALA A 119 -3.32 -22.96 -20.43
CA ALA A 119 -4.08 -24.04 -21.04
C ALA A 119 -3.43 -25.42 -20.82
N GLU A 120 -2.10 -25.45 -20.66
CA GLU A 120 -1.32 -26.67 -20.42
C GLU A 120 -1.16 -27.00 -18.93
N VAL A 121 -1.55 -26.11 -18.02
CA VAL A 121 -1.48 -26.36 -16.57
C VAL A 121 -2.60 -27.33 -16.13
N PRO A 122 -2.31 -28.43 -15.42
CA PRO A 122 -3.35 -29.33 -14.91
C PRO A 122 -4.29 -28.64 -13.91
N ASP A 123 -5.55 -29.05 -13.88
CA ASP A 123 -6.56 -28.46 -12.98
C ASP A 123 -6.19 -28.67 -11.49
N GLU A 124 -5.55 -29.79 -11.16
CA GLU A 124 -5.09 -30.07 -9.80
C GLU A 124 -4.05 -29.05 -9.32
N ILE A 125 -3.19 -28.58 -10.22
CA ILE A 125 -2.20 -27.55 -9.92
C ILE A 125 -2.88 -26.19 -9.76
N LEU A 126 -3.83 -25.86 -10.64
CA LEU A 126 -4.61 -24.62 -10.51
C LEU A 126 -5.40 -24.59 -9.20
N LEU A 127 -5.97 -25.73 -8.77
CA LEU A 127 -6.69 -25.82 -7.50
C LEU A 127 -5.80 -25.51 -6.30
N VAL A 128 -4.58 -26.04 -6.26
CA VAL A 128 -3.61 -25.74 -5.20
C VAL A 128 -3.20 -24.27 -5.27
N LEU A 129 -2.93 -23.75 -6.47
CA LEU A 129 -2.54 -22.34 -6.65
C LEU A 129 -3.63 -21.36 -6.24
N ILE A 130 -4.91 -21.70 -6.46
CA ILE A 130 -6.05 -20.93 -5.94
C ILE A 130 -6.03 -20.94 -4.41
N GLY A 131 -5.81 -22.11 -3.79
CA GLY A 131 -5.70 -22.21 -2.33
C GLY A 131 -4.57 -21.37 -1.75
N ASP A 132 -3.41 -21.37 -2.41
CA ASP A 132 -2.26 -20.54 -2.03
C ASP A 132 -2.63 -19.05 -2.15
N MET A 133 -3.18 -18.62 -3.29
CA MET A 133 -3.59 -17.23 -3.52
C MET A 133 -4.62 -16.74 -2.48
N VAL A 134 -5.65 -17.54 -2.18
CA VAL A 134 -6.65 -17.21 -1.14
C VAL A 134 -6.01 -17.05 0.23
N THR A 135 -4.99 -17.85 0.53
CA THR A 135 -4.24 -17.75 1.79
C THR A 135 -3.42 -16.45 1.81
N GLU A 136 -2.73 -16.10 0.72
CA GLU A 136 -1.96 -14.86 0.60
C GLU A 136 -2.84 -13.59 0.71
N GLU A 137 -4.03 -13.58 0.12
CA GLU A 137 -4.99 -12.46 0.20
C GLU A 137 -5.55 -12.25 1.62
N ALA A 138 -5.43 -13.23 2.51
CA ALA A 138 -5.85 -13.12 3.90
C ALA A 138 -4.87 -12.29 4.78
N LEU A 139 -3.90 -11.61 4.17
CA LEU A 139 -2.86 -10.80 4.81
C LEU A 139 -3.35 -9.84 5.91
N PRO A 140 -4.50 -9.14 5.79
CA PRO A 140 -5.02 -8.32 6.89
C PRO A 140 -5.23 -9.11 8.19
N THR A 141 -5.58 -10.40 8.10
CA THR A 141 -5.73 -11.29 9.25
C THR A 141 -4.37 -11.59 9.89
N TYR A 142 -3.33 -11.83 9.08
CA TYR A 142 -1.99 -12.15 9.60
C TYR A 142 -1.33 -10.95 10.28
N LEU A 143 -1.41 -9.76 9.68
CA LEU A 143 -0.93 -8.55 10.34
C LEU A 143 -1.71 -8.26 11.63
N THR A 144 -3.03 -8.47 11.64
CA THR A 144 -3.84 -8.32 12.86
C THR A 144 -3.38 -9.29 13.95
N LEU A 145 -3.10 -10.55 13.59
CA LEU A 145 -2.58 -11.54 14.51
C LEU A 145 -1.22 -11.12 15.09
N LEU A 146 -0.28 -10.66 14.26
CA LEU A 146 1.01 -10.14 14.72
C LEU A 146 0.84 -8.96 15.69
N ASN A 147 -0.08 -8.04 15.38
CA ASN A 147 -0.39 -6.89 16.24
C ASN A 147 -1.18 -7.25 17.51
N THR A 148 -1.58 -8.50 17.70
CA THR A 148 -2.15 -9.00 18.97
C THR A 148 -1.11 -9.62 19.90
N LEU A 149 0.11 -9.86 19.42
CA LEU A 149 1.19 -10.43 20.21
C LEU A 149 1.76 -9.37 21.16
N GLU A 150 1.57 -9.57 22.46
CA GLU A 150 2.04 -8.63 23.48
C GLU A 150 3.57 -8.50 23.49
N GLY A 151 4.06 -7.27 23.44
CA GLY A 151 5.50 -6.97 23.43
C GLY A 151 6.07 -6.78 22.02
N THR A 152 5.32 -7.13 20.98
CA THR A 152 5.68 -6.89 19.57
C THR A 152 4.57 -6.16 18.80
N ASP A 153 3.54 -5.70 19.51
CA ASP A 153 2.37 -5.03 18.95
C ASP A 153 2.70 -3.63 18.41
N ASP A 154 2.00 -3.23 17.34
CA ASP A 154 2.03 -1.86 16.81
C ASP A 154 0.68 -1.16 17.07
N PRO A 155 0.52 -0.48 18.21
CA PRO A 155 -0.76 0.10 18.60
C PRO A 155 -1.09 1.42 17.89
N THR A 156 -0.11 2.03 17.21
CA THR A 156 -0.30 3.29 16.46
C THR A 156 -0.31 3.07 14.95
N GLY A 157 0.07 1.88 14.48
CA GLY A 157 0.30 1.59 13.06
C GLY A 157 1.61 2.18 12.53
N ALA A 158 2.40 2.81 13.40
CA ALA A 158 3.66 3.47 13.05
C ALA A 158 4.62 3.53 14.24
N VAL A 159 4.50 2.62 15.21
CA VAL A 159 5.39 2.63 16.38
C VAL A 159 6.84 2.42 15.93
N ASP A 160 7.77 3.14 16.57
CA ASP A 160 9.19 3.15 16.21
C ASP A 160 10.00 2.07 16.97
N THR A 161 9.46 0.86 17.06
CA THR A 161 10.14 -0.33 17.60
C THR A 161 10.67 -1.21 16.47
N ALA A 162 11.69 -2.03 16.73
CA ALA A 162 12.19 -2.98 15.74
C ALA A 162 11.09 -3.97 15.33
N TRP A 163 10.27 -4.40 16.30
CA TRP A 163 9.11 -5.26 16.06
C TRP A 163 8.04 -4.62 15.18
N GLY A 164 7.70 -3.35 15.42
CA GLY A 164 6.76 -2.61 14.58
C GLY A 164 7.30 -2.35 13.17
N ARG A 165 8.60 -2.03 13.04
CA ARG A 165 9.26 -1.91 11.73
C ARG A 165 9.28 -3.25 10.99
N TRP A 166 9.55 -4.35 11.67
CA TRP A 166 9.51 -5.69 11.10
C TRP A 166 8.13 -6.06 10.59
N SER A 167 7.09 -5.96 11.42
CA SER A 167 5.73 -6.39 11.05
C SER A 167 5.19 -5.63 9.84
N ARG A 168 5.41 -4.31 9.78
CA ARG A 168 4.99 -3.47 8.64
C ARG A 168 5.76 -3.79 7.36
N GLN A 169 7.07 -3.97 7.43
CA GLN A 169 7.88 -4.29 6.25
C GLN A 169 7.63 -5.72 5.76
N TRP A 170 7.53 -6.71 6.65
CA TRP A 170 7.11 -8.06 6.31
C TRP A 170 5.75 -8.04 5.61
N THR A 171 4.77 -7.30 6.13
CA THR A 171 3.46 -7.16 5.48
C THR A 171 3.58 -6.55 4.09
N ALA A 172 4.41 -5.52 3.90
CA ALA A 172 4.64 -4.93 2.59
C ALA A 172 5.29 -5.94 1.62
N GLU A 173 6.16 -6.81 2.12
CA GLU A 173 6.75 -7.88 1.32
C GLU A 173 5.71 -8.93 0.91
N GLU A 174 4.92 -9.45 1.86
CA GLU A 174 3.88 -10.47 1.63
C GLU A 174 2.75 -9.99 0.72
N ASN A 175 2.40 -8.70 0.77
CA ASN A 175 1.35 -8.14 -0.08
C ASN A 175 1.60 -8.41 -1.57
N ARG A 176 2.87 -8.44 -1.98
CA ARG A 176 3.26 -8.70 -3.38
C ARG A 176 2.93 -10.14 -3.82
N HIS A 177 2.86 -11.10 -2.90
CA HIS A 177 2.55 -12.50 -3.20
C HIS A 177 1.11 -12.63 -3.69
N GLY A 178 0.15 -12.15 -2.89
CA GLY A 178 -1.27 -12.11 -3.25
C GLY A 178 -1.51 -11.30 -4.53
N ASP A 179 -0.90 -10.12 -4.62
CA ASP A 179 -0.98 -9.24 -5.80
C ASP A 179 -0.57 -9.95 -7.11
N LEU A 180 0.53 -10.71 -7.09
CA LEU A 180 1.02 -11.43 -8.25
C LEU A 180 0.11 -12.61 -8.60
N LEU A 181 -0.22 -13.45 -7.62
CA LEU A 181 -1.03 -14.64 -7.84
C LEU A 181 -2.45 -14.31 -8.30
N ASN A 182 -3.08 -13.28 -7.71
CA ASN A 182 -4.42 -12.82 -8.08
C ASN A 182 -4.46 -12.43 -9.56
N ARG A 183 -3.54 -11.55 -9.99
CA ARG A 183 -3.47 -11.07 -11.38
C ARG A 183 -3.11 -12.19 -12.36
N TYR A 184 -2.23 -13.12 -11.97
CA TYR A 184 -1.88 -14.29 -12.78
C TYR A 184 -3.09 -15.18 -13.03
N LEU A 185 -3.82 -15.58 -11.97
CA LEU A 185 -5.03 -16.40 -12.08
C LEU A 185 -6.15 -15.69 -12.87
N TYR A 186 -6.31 -14.38 -12.67
CA TYR A 186 -7.27 -13.55 -13.41
C TYR A 186 -6.97 -13.53 -14.91
N LEU A 187 -5.73 -13.24 -15.32
CA LEU A 187 -5.33 -13.16 -16.73
C LEU A 187 -5.35 -14.53 -17.41
N GLY A 188 -4.97 -15.59 -16.69
CA GLY A 188 -4.98 -16.97 -17.19
C GLY A 188 -6.37 -17.45 -17.61
N GLY A 189 -7.44 -16.92 -17.00
CA GLY A 189 -8.81 -17.09 -17.48
C GLY A 189 -9.36 -18.51 -17.43
N ARG A 190 -8.76 -19.38 -16.61
CA ARG A 190 -9.24 -20.74 -16.31
C ARG A 190 -9.94 -20.85 -14.96
N CYS A 191 -9.90 -19.79 -14.15
CA CYS A 191 -10.48 -19.75 -12.81
C CYS A 191 -11.73 -18.88 -12.79
N ASP A 192 -12.75 -19.30 -12.04
CA ASP A 192 -13.91 -18.46 -11.75
C ASP A 192 -13.58 -17.48 -10.63
N MET A 193 -12.98 -16.34 -10.99
CA MET A 193 -12.53 -15.33 -10.02
C MET A 193 -13.65 -14.83 -9.11
N LYS A 194 -14.89 -14.78 -9.62
CA LYS A 194 -16.06 -14.36 -8.82
C LYS A 194 -16.38 -15.32 -7.67
N SER A 195 -16.08 -16.61 -7.83
CA SER A 195 -16.26 -17.60 -6.76
C SER A 195 -15.09 -17.61 -5.77
N ILE A 196 -13.94 -17.08 -6.17
CA ILE A 196 -12.73 -16.99 -5.35
C ILE A 196 -12.77 -15.73 -4.46
N GLU A 197 -13.24 -14.62 -5.01
CA GLU A 197 -13.48 -13.32 -4.34
C GLU A 197 -14.69 -13.35 -3.37
#